data_AF-A0A950TCA2-F1
#
_entry.id   AF-A0A950TCA2-F1
#
_cell.length_a   1.000
_cell.length_b   1.000
_cell.length_c   1.000
_cell.angle_alpha   90.00
_cell.angle_beta   90.00
_cell.angle_gamma   90.00
#
_symmetry.space_group_name_H-M   'P 1'
#
loop_
_entity.id
_entity.type
_entity.pdbx_description
1 polymer ?
#
loop_
_entity_poly.entity_id
_entity_poly.type
_entity_poly.pdbx_seq_one_letter_code
_entity_poly.pdbx_strand_id
1 'polypeptide(L)'
;MRNKRAIIAVLAVTTLCVGIGVMFRTTDTPAPAATPPAPVRVPVVATKVASGDVPIYQRGVGTVIAYNNVIIRSQITGQIVKISFQQGQTVHQGDLLAEIDPRPYQAQLDQAIANRERDQAQLVNAQANLDRYTQLGTKGFATPQLIETQKAQFAELQAAIKSDDALIDAARVNLSYTQLTAPIDGVTGIRQIDIGNIIHPTDPNGLVDVTQIQPISVIFTLPEETFPDIQEQM
;
A
#
# COMPACT_ATOMS: atom_id res chain seq x y z
N MET A 1 -126.40 50.93 -29.33
CA MET A 1 -126.47 49.80 -28.39
C MET A 1 -127.27 48.69 -29.04
N ARG A 2 -126.68 47.50 -29.31
CA ARG A 2 -127.29 46.15 -29.24
C ARG A 2 -126.50 45.03 -29.97
N ASN A 3 -125.31 45.27 -30.56
CA ASN A 3 -124.69 44.23 -31.43
C ASN A 3 -123.19 43.91 -31.12
N LYS A 4 -122.66 44.31 -29.96
CA LYS A 4 -121.26 44.03 -29.55
C LYS A 4 -121.06 42.71 -28.78
N ARG A 5 -122.15 42.04 -28.35
CA ARG A 5 -122.10 40.77 -27.59
C ARG A 5 -122.09 39.51 -28.48
N ALA A 6 -122.52 39.61 -29.73
CA ALA A 6 -122.51 38.49 -30.68
C ALA A 6 -121.12 38.28 -31.34
N ILE A 7 -120.31 39.33 -31.46
CA ILE A 7 -118.97 39.28 -32.06
C ILE A 7 -117.94 38.62 -31.12
N ILE A 8 -118.13 38.76 -29.79
CA ILE A 8 -117.24 38.16 -28.79
C ILE A 8 -117.49 36.64 -28.65
N ALA A 9 -118.71 36.16 -28.92
CA ALA A 9 -119.05 34.74 -28.85
C ALA A 9 -118.51 33.93 -30.06
N VAL A 10 -118.34 34.55 -31.23
CA VAL A 10 -117.78 33.88 -32.42
C VAL A 10 -116.23 33.85 -32.40
N LEU A 11 -115.59 34.81 -31.73
CA LEU A 11 -114.13 34.88 -31.55
C LEU A 11 -113.58 33.95 -30.46
N ALA A 12 -114.42 33.54 -29.51
CA ALA A 12 -114.05 32.58 -28.45
C ALA A 12 -114.19 31.11 -28.89
N VAL A 13 -115.04 30.81 -29.88
CA VAL A 13 -115.21 29.44 -30.42
C VAL A 13 -114.18 29.13 -31.51
N THR A 14 -113.68 30.14 -32.23
CA THR A 14 -112.62 29.97 -33.26
C THR A 14 -111.22 29.83 -32.66
N THR A 15 -110.95 30.41 -31.48
CA THR A 15 -109.66 30.24 -30.78
C THR A 15 -109.54 28.87 -30.08
N LEU A 16 -110.66 28.23 -29.72
CA LEU A 16 -110.66 26.90 -29.10
C LEU A 16 -110.45 25.75 -30.11
N CYS A 17 -110.86 25.90 -31.38
CA CYS A 17 -110.64 24.90 -32.43
C CYS A 17 -109.23 24.93 -33.04
N VAL A 18 -108.51 26.07 -32.97
CA VAL A 18 -107.11 26.16 -33.44
C VAL A 18 -106.13 25.58 -32.41
N GLY A 19 -106.45 25.64 -31.12
CA GLY A 19 -105.59 25.08 -30.05
C GLY A 19 -105.51 23.55 -30.03
N ILE A 20 -106.54 22.85 -30.48
CA ILE A 20 -106.58 21.37 -30.46
C ILE A 20 -105.94 20.75 -31.72
N GLY A 21 -105.82 21.51 -32.82
CA GLY A 21 -105.17 21.06 -34.06
C GLY A 21 -103.62 21.09 -34.03
N VAL A 22 -103.02 21.84 -33.11
CA VAL A 22 -101.55 21.98 -33.00
C VAL A 22 -100.93 20.94 -32.07
N MET A 23 -101.72 20.25 -31.24
CA MET A 23 -101.21 19.25 -30.29
C MET A 23 -101.13 17.81 -30.85
N PHE A 24 -101.60 17.56 -32.08
CA PHE A 24 -101.60 16.24 -32.74
C PHE A 24 -100.65 16.11 -33.94
N ARG A 25 -99.74 17.07 -34.16
CA ARG A 25 -98.61 16.93 -35.11
C ARG A 25 -97.29 16.73 -34.39
N THR A 26 -97.23 15.65 -33.61
CA THR A 26 -96.00 14.95 -33.24
C THR A 26 -95.73 13.88 -34.29
N THR A 27 -94.80 14.14 -35.21
CA THR A 27 -94.13 13.10 -36.01
C THR A 27 -92.73 13.57 -36.39
N ASP A 28 -91.76 12.95 -35.73
CA ASP A 28 -90.40 12.60 -36.18
C ASP A 28 -89.70 13.49 -37.20
N THR A 29 -88.69 14.22 -36.72
CA THR A 29 -87.60 14.78 -37.55
C THR A 29 -86.28 14.19 -37.05
N PRO A 30 -85.50 13.46 -37.88
CA PRO A 30 -84.26 12.83 -37.43
C PRO A 30 -83.18 13.87 -37.17
N ALA A 31 -82.49 13.73 -36.04
CA ALA A 31 -81.37 14.59 -35.65
C ALA A 31 -80.19 14.48 -36.63
N PRO A 32 -79.45 15.58 -36.91
CA PRO A 32 -78.23 15.51 -37.69
C PRO A 32 -77.18 14.68 -36.94
N ALA A 33 -76.66 13.65 -37.60
CA ALA A 33 -75.63 12.77 -37.06
C ALA A 33 -74.37 13.58 -36.71
N ALA A 34 -74.07 13.65 -35.42
CA ALA A 34 -72.86 14.24 -34.89
C ALA A 34 -71.63 13.47 -35.41
N THR A 35 -70.68 14.20 -35.98
CA THR A 35 -69.36 13.70 -36.37
C THR A 35 -68.68 13.06 -35.15
N PRO A 36 -68.08 11.86 -35.27
CA PRO A 36 -67.41 11.23 -34.13
C PRO A 36 -66.34 12.18 -33.55
N PRO A 37 -66.23 12.32 -32.22
CA PRO A 37 -65.25 13.21 -31.61
C PRO A 37 -63.85 12.74 -32.00
N ALA A 38 -63.07 13.65 -32.60
CA ALA A 38 -61.67 13.40 -32.88
C ALA A 38 -60.96 12.99 -31.57
N PRO A 39 -60.06 11.98 -31.60
CA PRO A 39 -59.38 11.54 -30.40
C PRO A 39 -58.63 12.72 -29.77
N VAL A 40 -58.84 12.93 -28.47
CA VAL A 40 -58.17 13.97 -27.69
C VAL A 40 -56.67 13.72 -27.80
N ARG A 41 -55.95 14.62 -28.47
CA ARG A 41 -54.50 14.52 -28.65
C ARG A 41 -53.85 14.87 -27.32
N VAL A 42 -53.44 13.85 -26.57
CA VAL A 42 -52.68 14.04 -25.33
C VAL A 42 -51.31 14.58 -25.71
N PRO A 43 -50.91 15.79 -25.30
CA PRO A 43 -49.60 16.33 -25.64
C PRO A 43 -48.52 15.48 -24.97
N VAL A 44 -47.68 14.86 -25.80
CA VAL A 44 -46.49 14.13 -25.36
C VAL A 44 -45.29 15.05 -25.51
N VAL A 45 -44.63 15.35 -24.39
CA VAL A 45 -43.37 16.09 -24.37
C VAL A 45 -42.25 15.10 -24.69
N ALA A 46 -41.72 15.17 -25.91
CA ALA A 46 -40.56 14.38 -26.31
C ALA A 46 -39.28 15.23 -26.14
N THR A 47 -38.27 14.67 -25.49
CA THR A 47 -36.93 15.25 -25.41
C THR A 47 -35.92 14.42 -26.19
N LYS A 48 -34.89 15.04 -26.77
CA LYS A 48 -33.81 14.32 -27.45
C LYS A 48 -32.89 13.70 -26.40
N VAL A 49 -32.74 12.38 -26.44
CA VAL A 49 -31.74 11.67 -25.64
C VAL A 49 -30.36 11.99 -26.19
N ALA A 50 -29.46 12.47 -25.32
CA ALA A 50 -28.05 12.65 -25.63
C ALA A 50 -27.26 11.62 -24.83
N SER A 51 -26.46 10.82 -25.52
CA SER A 51 -25.50 9.92 -24.87
C SER A 51 -24.25 10.71 -24.48
N GLY A 52 -23.79 10.52 -23.26
CA GLY A 52 -22.55 11.08 -22.73
C GLY A 52 -21.87 10.07 -21.83
N ASP A 53 -20.57 10.25 -21.61
CA ASP A 53 -19.80 9.39 -20.73
C ASP A 53 -20.15 9.71 -19.26
N VAL A 54 -20.53 8.69 -18.49
CA VAL A 54 -20.94 8.82 -17.09
C VAL A 54 -20.13 7.85 -16.24
N PRO A 55 -19.38 8.32 -15.25
CA PRO A 55 -18.58 7.44 -14.41
C PRO A 55 -19.47 6.57 -13.52
N ILE A 56 -19.28 5.26 -13.58
CA ILE A 56 -19.92 4.29 -12.69
C ILE A 56 -19.02 4.10 -11.47
N TYR A 57 -19.53 4.40 -10.28
CA TYR A 57 -18.80 4.23 -9.03
C TYR A 57 -19.29 2.99 -8.29
N GLN A 58 -18.41 2.00 -8.11
CA GLN A 58 -18.66 0.88 -7.20
C GLN A 58 -18.10 1.22 -5.82
N ARG A 59 -18.93 1.04 -4.78
CA ARG A 59 -18.54 1.31 -3.38
C ARG A 59 -18.32 -0.01 -2.67
N GLY A 60 -17.08 -0.28 -2.30
CA GLY A 60 -16.69 -1.40 -1.42
C GLY A 60 -16.31 -0.91 -0.04
N VAL A 61 -16.49 -1.75 0.96
CA VAL A 61 -15.87 -1.53 2.28
C VAL A 61 -14.49 -2.15 2.23
N GLY A 62 -13.48 -1.39 2.65
CA GLY A 62 -12.10 -1.85 2.70
C GLY A 62 -11.47 -1.68 4.06
N THR A 63 -10.54 -2.59 4.36
CA THR A 63 -9.65 -2.52 5.51
C THR A 63 -8.31 -1.96 5.06
N VAL A 64 -7.84 -0.94 5.77
CA VAL A 64 -6.54 -0.33 5.54
C VAL A 64 -5.49 -1.11 6.33
N ILE A 65 -4.47 -1.61 5.65
CA ILE A 65 -3.34 -2.34 6.24
C ILE A 65 -2.03 -1.65 5.88
N ALA A 66 -1.05 -1.73 6.78
CA ALA A 66 0.30 -1.25 6.50
C ALA A 66 0.91 -2.03 5.35
N TYR A 67 1.76 -1.37 4.55
CA TYR A 67 2.41 -2.03 3.41
C TYR A 67 3.49 -3.01 3.89
N ASN A 68 4.32 -2.57 4.84
CA ASN A 68 5.30 -3.40 5.52
C ASN A 68 5.22 -3.15 7.04
N ASN A 69 5.42 -4.20 7.82
CA ASN A 69 5.57 -4.14 9.26
C ASN A 69 6.80 -4.98 9.64
N VAL A 70 7.77 -4.35 10.31
CA VAL A 70 9.06 -4.98 10.61
C VAL A 70 9.38 -4.79 12.09
N ILE A 71 9.49 -5.92 12.79
CA ILE A 71 9.95 -5.94 14.18
C ILE A 71 11.47 -5.84 14.18
N ILE A 72 11.99 -4.77 14.78
CA ILE A 72 13.43 -4.52 14.91
C ILE A 72 13.99 -5.45 15.99
N ARG A 73 14.76 -6.44 15.57
CA ARG A 73 15.43 -7.40 16.45
C ARG A 73 16.93 -7.17 16.44
N SER A 74 17.57 -7.44 17.56
CA SER A 74 19.03 -7.46 17.60
C SER A 74 19.53 -8.73 16.91
N GLN A 75 20.61 -8.63 16.14
CA GLN A 75 21.32 -9.82 15.61
C GLN A 75 22.36 -10.36 16.59
N ILE A 76 22.70 -9.57 17.62
CA ILE A 76 23.70 -9.88 18.63
C ILE A 76 23.11 -9.72 20.04
N THR A 77 23.75 -10.31 21.04
CA THR A 77 23.30 -10.16 22.43
C THR A 77 24.04 -9.02 23.10
N GLY A 78 23.33 -8.13 23.80
CA GLY A 78 23.99 -7.12 24.62
C GLY A 78 23.04 -6.19 25.34
N GLN A 79 23.61 -5.33 26.18
CA GLN A 79 22.85 -4.34 26.94
C GLN A 79 22.60 -3.09 26.11
N ILE A 80 21.38 -2.55 26.16
CA ILE A 80 21.06 -1.27 25.52
C ILE A 80 21.65 -0.13 26.32
N VAL A 81 22.56 0.63 25.70
CA VAL A 81 23.23 1.79 26.28
C VAL A 81 22.46 3.08 25.99
N LYS A 82 21.89 3.18 24.78
CA LYS A 82 21.21 4.39 24.33
C LYS A 82 20.00 4.06 23.46
N ILE A 83 18.96 4.88 23.60
CA ILE A 83 17.77 4.86 22.74
C ILE A 83 17.62 6.25 22.15
N SER A 84 17.56 6.33 20.82
CA SER A 84 17.64 7.57 20.05
C SER A 84 16.33 7.92 19.33
N PHE A 85 15.24 7.17 19.55
CA PHE A 85 13.91 7.44 18.99
C PHE A 85 12.86 7.73 20.06
N GLN A 86 11.81 8.45 19.67
CA GLN A 86 10.58 8.63 20.44
C GLN A 86 9.48 7.69 19.92
N GLN A 87 8.59 7.23 20.81
CA GLN A 87 7.48 6.37 20.41
C GLN A 87 6.53 7.13 19.48
N GLY A 88 6.07 6.51 18.39
CA GLY A 88 5.22 7.14 17.38
C GLY A 88 5.94 8.13 16.46
N GLN A 89 7.28 8.18 16.51
CA GLN A 89 8.08 9.03 15.64
C GLN A 89 8.16 8.45 14.23
N THR A 90 8.11 9.31 13.21
CA THR A 90 8.47 8.94 11.84
C THR A 90 9.98 8.79 11.73
N VAL A 91 10.42 7.60 11.31
CA VAL A 91 11.83 7.25 11.10
C VAL A 91 12.05 6.93 9.63
N HIS A 92 13.24 7.26 9.14
CA HIS A 92 13.69 6.92 7.82
C HIS A 92 14.64 5.73 7.86
N GLN A 93 14.80 5.07 6.72
CA GLN A 93 15.77 4.00 6.57
C GLN A 93 17.18 4.49 6.94
N GLY A 94 17.85 3.75 7.83
CA GLY A 94 19.17 4.07 8.35
C GLY A 94 19.18 4.89 9.64
N ASP A 95 18.03 5.41 10.10
CA ASP A 95 17.97 6.15 11.36
C ASP A 95 18.32 5.25 12.55
N LEU A 96 19.20 5.75 13.43
CA LEU A 96 19.61 5.03 14.64
C LEU A 96 18.47 5.00 15.65
N LEU A 97 18.01 3.79 15.99
CA LEU A 97 16.95 3.55 16.96
C LEU A 97 17.55 3.28 18.35
N ALA A 98 18.47 2.31 18.45
CA ALA A 98 19.13 2.00 19.70
C ALA A 98 20.58 1.56 19.49
N GLU A 99 21.36 1.68 20.55
CA GLU A 99 22.76 1.30 20.59
C GLU A 99 22.97 0.28 21.71
N ILE A 100 23.49 -0.88 21.32
CA ILE A 100 24.00 -1.92 22.23
C ILE A 100 25.43 -1.55 22.63
N ASP A 101 25.82 -1.89 23.86
CA ASP A 101 27.19 -1.66 24.34
C ASP A 101 28.24 -2.19 23.34
N PRO A 102 29.00 -1.31 22.68
CA PRO A 102 29.95 -1.72 21.66
C PRO A 102 31.27 -2.23 22.26
N ARG A 103 31.54 -2.00 23.54
CA ARG A 103 32.85 -2.26 24.15
C ARG A 103 33.31 -3.72 24.02
N PRO A 104 32.46 -4.75 24.25
CA PRO A 104 32.88 -6.14 24.08
C PRO A 104 33.21 -6.48 22.62
N TYR A 105 32.45 -5.92 21.68
CA TYR A 105 32.63 -6.16 20.24
C TYR A 105 33.82 -5.38 19.67
N GLN A 106 34.07 -4.16 20.16
CA GLN A 106 35.26 -3.39 19.84
C GLN A 106 36.52 -4.11 20.33
N ALA A 107 36.52 -4.64 21.56
CA ALA A 107 37.65 -5.41 22.07
C ALA A 107 37.93 -6.68 21.22
N GLN A 108 36.89 -7.34 20.71
CA GLN A 108 37.06 -8.47 19.78
C GLN A 108 37.65 -8.04 18.43
N LEU A 109 37.23 -6.90 17.90
CA LEU A 109 37.82 -6.31 16.68
C LEU A 109 39.29 -5.96 16.90
N ASP A 110 39.62 -5.31 18.02
CA ASP A 110 40.99 -4.94 18.36
C ASP A 110 41.88 -6.18 18.53
N GLN A 111 41.36 -7.25 19.12
CA GLN A 111 42.07 -8.53 19.22
C GLN A 111 42.34 -9.16 17.85
N ALA A 112 41.38 -9.11 16.92
CA ALA A 112 41.55 -9.62 15.57
C ALA A 112 42.60 -8.81 14.78
N ILE A 113 42.58 -7.48 14.93
CA ILE A 113 43.59 -6.59 14.34
C ILE A 113 44.99 -6.91 14.90
N ALA A 114 45.13 -7.07 16.21
CA ALA A 114 46.41 -7.42 16.84
C ALA A 114 46.97 -8.77 16.34
N ASN A 115 46.10 -9.76 16.12
CA ASN A 115 46.50 -11.05 15.55
C ASN A 115 47.03 -10.89 14.12
N ARG A 116 46.32 -10.12 13.27
CA ARG A 116 46.77 -9.80 11.93
C ARG A 116 48.12 -9.08 11.93
N GLU A 117 48.32 -8.12 12.83
CA GLU A 117 49.59 -7.40 12.94
C GLU A 117 50.76 -8.31 13.34
N ARG A 118 50.52 -9.24 14.27
CA ARG A 118 51.48 -10.28 14.64
C ARG A 118 51.87 -11.13 13.43
N ASP A 119 50.89 -11.59 12.66
CA ASP A 119 51.11 -12.50 11.52
C ASP A 119 51.71 -11.74 10.32
N GLN A 120 51.36 -10.47 10.16
CA GLN A 120 52.02 -9.56 9.23
C GLN A 120 53.51 -9.37 9.56
N ALA A 121 53.86 -9.23 10.84
CA ALA A 121 55.26 -9.16 11.27
C ALA A 121 56.01 -10.47 10.99
N GLN A 122 55.34 -11.62 11.16
CA GLN A 122 55.90 -12.92 10.79
C GLN A 122 56.11 -13.06 9.28
N LEU A 123 55.15 -12.62 8.46
CA LEU A 123 55.26 -12.62 7.00
C LEU A 123 56.43 -11.78 6.52
N VAL A 124 56.63 -10.59 7.09
CA VAL A 124 57.78 -9.72 6.73
C VAL A 124 59.10 -10.43 7.03
N ASN A 125 59.21 -11.13 8.17
CA ASN A 125 60.39 -11.92 8.49
C ASN A 125 60.58 -13.10 7.52
N ALA A 126 59.50 -13.82 7.17
CA ALA A 126 59.56 -14.93 6.21
C ALA A 126 59.94 -14.46 4.81
N GLN A 127 59.43 -13.31 4.36
CA GLN A 127 59.81 -12.68 3.09
C GLN A 127 61.30 -12.33 3.08
N ALA A 128 61.79 -11.69 4.12
CA ALA A 128 63.21 -11.34 4.22
C ALA A 128 64.12 -12.58 4.21
N ASN A 129 63.68 -13.69 4.82
CA ASN A 129 64.40 -14.96 4.77
C ASN A 129 64.37 -15.57 3.36
N LEU A 130 63.19 -15.61 2.72
CA LEU A 130 63.04 -16.11 1.35
C LEU A 130 63.93 -15.35 0.37
N ASP A 131 63.97 -14.02 0.44
CA ASP A 131 64.82 -13.17 -0.39
C ASP A 131 66.30 -13.48 -0.16
N ARG A 132 66.71 -13.62 1.10
CA ARG A 132 68.09 -13.98 1.47
C ARG A 132 68.50 -15.34 0.93
N TYR A 133 67.66 -16.37 1.10
CA TYR A 133 67.96 -17.73 0.62
C TYR A 133 67.92 -17.83 -0.90
N THR A 134 67.04 -17.07 -1.57
CA THR A 134 67.00 -16.99 -3.04
C THR A 134 68.30 -16.39 -3.58
N GLN A 135 68.79 -15.29 -2.99
CA GLN A 135 70.07 -14.70 -3.36
C GLN A 135 71.26 -15.65 -3.11
N LEU A 136 71.27 -16.40 -2.00
CA LEU A 136 72.31 -17.39 -1.71
C LEU A 136 72.23 -18.60 -2.67
N GLY A 137 71.04 -19.00 -3.08
CA GLY A 137 70.81 -20.08 -4.05
C GLY A 137 71.37 -19.77 -5.42
N THR A 138 71.19 -18.54 -5.93
CA THR A 138 71.79 -18.12 -7.22
C THR A 138 73.31 -18.16 -7.21
N LYS A 139 73.93 -18.04 -6.03
CA LYS A 139 75.37 -18.12 -5.82
C LYS A 139 75.86 -19.54 -5.47
N GLY A 140 74.97 -20.53 -5.42
CA GLY A 140 75.29 -21.93 -5.11
C GLY A 140 75.45 -22.27 -3.63
N PHE A 141 75.09 -21.36 -2.71
CA PHE A 141 75.27 -21.54 -1.26
C PHE A 141 74.02 -22.04 -0.52
N ALA A 142 72.88 -22.20 -1.21
CA ALA A 142 71.64 -22.71 -0.62
C ALA A 142 71.04 -23.83 -1.49
N THR A 143 70.44 -24.83 -0.84
CA THR A 143 69.79 -25.96 -1.54
C THR A 143 68.42 -25.57 -2.08
N PRO A 144 67.98 -26.09 -3.24
CA PRO A 144 66.63 -25.83 -3.77
C PRO A 144 65.52 -26.23 -2.80
N GLN A 145 65.70 -27.32 -2.06
CA GLN A 145 64.76 -27.79 -1.04
C GLN A 145 64.51 -26.73 0.05
N LEU A 146 65.55 -26.02 0.47
CA LEU A 146 65.42 -24.97 1.49
C LEU A 146 64.64 -23.77 0.94
N ILE A 147 64.88 -23.37 -0.30
CA ILE A 147 64.16 -22.27 -0.96
C ILE A 147 62.66 -22.60 -1.06
N GLU A 148 62.31 -23.80 -1.52
CA GLU A 148 60.90 -24.23 -1.59
C GLU A 148 60.25 -24.30 -0.21
N THR A 149 60.98 -24.70 0.83
CA THR A 149 60.48 -24.68 2.22
C THR A 149 60.16 -23.26 2.69
N GLN A 150 61.04 -22.30 2.41
CA GLN A 150 60.82 -20.89 2.76
C GLN A 150 59.69 -20.26 1.95
N LYS A 151 59.57 -20.63 0.68
CA LYS A 151 58.48 -20.18 -0.19
C LYS A 151 57.12 -20.71 0.29
N ALA A 152 57.07 -21.98 0.71
CA ALA A 152 55.89 -22.57 1.34
C ALA A 152 55.52 -21.82 2.64
N GLN A 153 56.50 -21.51 3.49
CA GLN A 153 56.28 -20.75 4.73
C GLN A 153 55.76 -19.32 4.46
N PHE A 154 56.30 -18.64 3.45
CA PHE A 154 55.77 -17.34 3.02
C PHE A 154 54.32 -17.45 2.54
N ALA A 155 54.01 -18.44 1.70
CA ALA A 155 52.66 -18.68 1.20
C ALA A 155 51.67 -19.05 2.33
N GLU A 156 52.11 -19.81 3.33
CA GLU A 156 51.34 -20.15 4.53
C GLU A 156 50.97 -18.89 5.33
N LEU A 157 51.97 -18.05 5.67
CA LEU A 157 51.72 -16.80 6.39
C LEU A 157 50.88 -15.81 5.57
N GLN A 158 51.05 -15.80 4.26
CA GLN A 158 50.18 -15.00 3.39
C GLN A 158 48.73 -15.49 3.40
N ALA A 159 48.51 -16.81 3.49
CA ALA A 159 47.18 -17.37 3.67
C ALA A 159 46.61 -17.08 5.09
N ALA A 160 47.46 -17.08 6.12
CA ALA A 160 47.08 -16.72 7.48
C ALA A 160 46.55 -15.28 7.56
N ILE A 161 47.24 -14.31 6.94
CA ILE A 161 46.77 -12.91 6.89
C ILE A 161 45.40 -12.80 6.21
N LYS A 162 45.16 -13.54 5.13
CA LYS A 162 43.83 -13.56 4.48
C LYS A 162 42.75 -14.13 5.39
N SER A 163 43.10 -15.12 6.22
CA SER A 163 42.18 -15.65 7.24
C SER A 163 41.91 -14.62 8.34
N ASP A 164 42.93 -13.89 8.79
CA ASP A 164 42.78 -12.83 9.78
C ASP A 164 41.95 -11.65 9.25
N ASP A 165 42.14 -11.28 7.98
CA ASP A 165 41.31 -10.27 7.30
C ASP A 165 39.84 -10.67 7.35
N ALA A 166 39.52 -11.94 7.08
CA ALA A 166 38.15 -12.45 7.17
C ALA A 166 37.60 -12.42 8.61
N LEU A 167 38.44 -12.66 9.61
CA LEU A 167 38.06 -12.54 11.02
C LEU A 167 37.81 -11.09 11.44
N ILE A 168 38.63 -10.15 10.95
CA ILE A 168 38.42 -8.70 11.16
C ILE A 168 37.10 -8.27 10.53
N ASP A 169 36.81 -8.70 9.31
CA ASP A 169 35.56 -8.35 8.64
C ASP A 169 34.34 -8.94 9.36
N ALA A 170 34.43 -10.18 9.86
CA ALA A 170 33.40 -10.76 10.71
C ALA A 170 33.19 -9.96 12.02
N ALA A 171 34.28 -9.54 12.67
CA ALA A 171 34.20 -8.71 13.88
C ALA A 171 33.62 -7.31 13.60
N ARG A 172 33.94 -6.70 12.45
CA ARG A 172 33.36 -5.43 11.99
C ARG A 172 31.85 -5.52 11.74
N VAL A 173 31.39 -6.62 11.14
CA VAL A 173 29.96 -6.88 10.94
C VAL A 173 29.25 -7.03 12.30
N ASN A 174 29.85 -7.72 13.25
CA ASN A 174 29.27 -7.81 14.60
C ASN A 174 29.23 -6.43 15.29
N LEU A 175 30.27 -5.60 15.10
CA LEU A 175 30.28 -4.24 15.62
C LEU A 175 29.21 -3.37 14.96
N SER A 176 28.95 -3.50 13.65
CA SER A 176 27.89 -2.73 12.99
C SER A 176 26.50 -3.12 13.50
N TYR A 177 26.28 -4.38 13.88
CA TYR A 177 25.04 -4.83 14.53
C TYR A 177 24.82 -4.29 15.94
N THR A 178 25.81 -3.64 16.56
CA THR A 178 25.60 -2.92 17.82
C THR A 178 24.70 -1.70 17.64
N GLN A 179 24.63 -1.15 16.43
CA GLN A 179 23.76 -0.04 16.09
C GLN A 179 22.50 -0.57 15.41
N LEU A 180 21.37 -0.52 16.12
CA LEU A 180 20.08 -0.90 15.56
C LEU A 180 19.54 0.29 14.79
N THR A 181 19.48 0.16 13.47
CA THR A 181 18.92 1.16 12.56
C THR A 181 17.59 0.71 11.99
N ALA A 182 16.77 1.65 11.53
CA ALA A 182 15.52 1.33 10.85
C ALA A 182 15.81 0.77 9.43
N PRO A 183 15.33 -0.43 9.07
CA PRO A 183 15.52 -1.01 7.74
C PRO A 183 14.57 -0.44 6.69
N ILE A 184 13.48 0.22 7.12
CA ILE A 184 12.43 0.79 6.28
C ILE A 184 11.99 2.15 6.83
N ASP A 185 11.46 3.00 5.95
CA ASP A 185 10.77 4.22 6.34
C ASP A 185 9.41 3.88 6.97
N GLY A 186 9.07 4.51 8.09
CA GLY A 186 7.81 4.21 8.77
C GLY A 186 7.62 4.97 10.07
N VAL A 187 6.65 4.53 10.86
CA VAL A 187 6.37 5.07 12.18
C VAL A 187 6.69 4.01 13.22
N THR A 188 7.40 4.42 14.27
CA THR A 188 7.77 3.54 15.39
C THR A 188 6.57 3.23 16.26
N GLY A 189 6.45 1.97 16.66
CA GLY A 189 5.49 1.52 17.65
C GLY A 189 5.89 1.91 19.07
N ILE A 190 5.25 1.25 20.04
CA ILE A 190 5.61 1.38 21.45
C ILE A 190 6.97 0.75 21.73
N ARG A 191 7.76 1.39 22.60
CA ARG A 191 9.03 0.84 23.06
C ARG A 191 8.74 -0.32 24.02
N GLN A 192 9.30 -1.49 23.73
CA GLN A 192 9.12 -2.68 24.58
C GLN A 192 10.27 -2.91 25.57
N ILE A 193 11.44 -2.32 25.31
CA ILE A 193 12.67 -2.52 26.09
C ILE A 193 13.24 -1.15 26.50
N ASP A 194 13.61 -1.01 27.78
CA ASP A 194 14.21 0.20 28.34
C ASP A 194 15.75 0.16 28.32
N ILE A 195 16.37 1.34 28.49
CA ILE A 195 17.82 1.48 28.62
C ILE A 195 18.29 0.64 29.82
N GLY A 196 19.38 -0.10 29.63
CA GLY A 196 19.96 -0.97 30.64
C GLY A 196 19.45 -2.41 30.61
N ASN A 197 18.39 -2.71 29.86
CA ASN A 197 17.97 -4.09 29.62
C ASN A 197 18.88 -4.78 28.60
N ILE A 198 18.94 -6.11 28.66
CA ILE A 198 19.67 -6.95 27.71
C ILE A 198 18.70 -7.43 26.63
N ILE A 199 19.08 -7.26 25.37
CA ILE A 199 18.36 -7.79 24.20
C ILE A 199 19.09 -9.01 23.65
N HIS A 200 18.32 -10.01 23.21
CA HIS A 200 18.82 -11.22 22.58
C HIS A 200 18.21 -11.39 21.18
N PRO A 201 18.88 -12.07 20.25
CA PRO A 201 18.33 -12.32 18.91
C PRO A 201 17.06 -13.17 18.88
N THR A 202 16.83 -13.93 19.95
CA THR A 202 15.68 -14.83 20.11
C THR A 202 14.45 -14.13 20.69
N ASP A 203 14.53 -12.85 21.04
CA ASP A 203 13.42 -12.14 21.68
C ASP A 203 12.27 -11.91 20.68
N PRO A 204 11.06 -12.45 20.93
CA PRO A 204 9.96 -12.42 19.95
C PRO A 204 9.45 -11.00 19.71
N ASN A 205 9.48 -10.18 20.77
CA ASN A 205 9.02 -8.80 20.79
C ASN A 205 10.06 -7.84 20.17
N GLY A 206 11.35 -8.17 20.23
CA GLY A 206 12.41 -7.27 19.75
C GLY A 206 12.45 -5.94 20.51
N LEU A 207 13.02 -4.91 19.88
CA LEU A 207 13.14 -3.56 20.43
C LEU A 207 11.87 -2.74 20.23
N VAL A 208 11.40 -2.66 18.98
CA VAL A 208 10.27 -1.84 18.53
C VAL A 208 9.80 -2.37 17.16
N ASP A 209 8.51 -2.20 16.88
CA ASP A 209 7.92 -2.45 15.57
C ASP A 209 7.94 -1.15 14.74
N VAL A 210 8.41 -1.22 13.49
CA VAL A 210 8.33 -0.11 12.53
C VAL A 210 7.31 -0.47 11.46
N THR A 211 6.26 0.34 11.38
CA THR A 211 5.17 0.15 10.43
C THR A 211 5.23 1.19 9.32
N GLN A 212 5.30 0.73 8.06
CA GLN A 212 5.30 1.59 6.89
C GLN A 212 3.88 2.05 6.54
N ILE A 213 3.65 3.35 6.67
CA ILE A 213 2.36 4.00 6.39
C ILE A 213 2.34 4.61 4.97
N GLN A 214 3.50 4.75 4.32
CA GLN A 214 3.61 5.28 2.96
C GLN A 214 4.51 4.39 2.10
N PRO A 215 3.98 3.76 1.03
CA PRO A 215 2.56 3.65 0.66
C PRO A 215 1.75 2.83 1.68
N ILE A 216 0.41 2.89 1.60
CA ILE A 216 -0.52 2.10 2.43
C ILE A 216 -1.39 1.21 1.55
N SER A 217 -1.65 0.00 1.99
CA SER A 217 -2.45 -0.98 1.24
C SER A 217 -3.91 -0.94 1.70
N VAL A 218 -4.84 -0.93 0.75
CA VAL A 218 -6.28 -1.00 1.04
C VAL A 218 -6.82 -2.30 0.43
N ILE A 219 -7.20 -3.24 1.29
CA ILE A 219 -7.87 -4.47 0.87
C ILE A 219 -9.36 -4.21 0.98
N PHE A 220 -10.05 -4.20 -0.14
CA PHE A 220 -11.50 -3.99 -0.18
C PHE A 220 -12.20 -5.18 -0.82
N THR A 221 -13.43 -5.43 -0.39
CA THR A 221 -14.30 -6.46 -0.98
C THR A 221 -15.44 -5.78 -1.72
N LEU A 222 -15.75 -6.30 -2.91
CA LEU A 222 -16.90 -5.89 -3.72
C LEU A 222 -17.90 -7.05 -3.79
N PRO A 223 -19.21 -6.77 -3.86
CA PRO A 223 -20.22 -7.79 -4.10
C PRO A 223 -19.97 -8.52 -5.42
N GLU A 224 -20.13 -9.84 -5.43
CA GLU A 224 -19.95 -10.68 -6.63
C GLU A 224 -20.88 -10.26 -7.78
N GLU A 225 -22.06 -9.73 -7.47
CA GLU A 225 -23.02 -9.21 -8.47
C GLU A 225 -22.42 -8.12 -9.36
N THR A 226 -21.43 -7.36 -8.85
CA THR A 226 -20.76 -6.28 -9.61
C THR A 226 -19.57 -6.78 -10.43
N PHE A 227 -19.22 -8.06 -10.33
CA PHE A 227 -18.07 -8.64 -11.03
C PHE A 227 -18.18 -8.60 -12.56
N PRO A 228 -19.33 -8.93 -13.19
CA PRO A 228 -19.48 -8.85 -14.65
C PRO A 228 -19.27 -7.43 -15.17
N ASP A 229 -19.83 -6.42 -14.48
CA ASP A 229 -19.71 -5.00 -14.86
C ASP A 229 -18.24 -4.51 -14.83
N ILE A 230 -17.44 -5.04 -13.91
CA ILE A 230 -16.01 -4.73 -13.79
C ILE A 230 -15.22 -5.43 -14.90
N GLN A 231 -15.55 -6.69 -15.20
CA GLN A 231 -14.86 -7.47 -16.24
C GLN A 231 -15.06 -6.88 -17.64
N GLU A 232 -16.19 -6.22 -17.92
CA GLU A 232 -16.42 -5.53 -19.19
C GLU A 232 -15.61 -4.23 -19.34
N GLN A 233 -15.13 -3.64 -18.23
CA GLN A 233 -14.39 -2.36 -18.23
C GLN A 233 -12.88 -2.50 -18.03
N MET A 234 -12.37 -3.70 -17.76
CA MET A 234 -10.93 -4.02 -17.71
C MET A 234 -10.36 -4.35 -19.09
#